data_AF-A0A2K2FD55-F1
#
_entry.id   AF-A0A2K2FD55-F1
#
_cell.length_a   1.000
_cell.length_b   1.000
_cell.length_c   1.000
_cell.angle_alpha   90.00
_cell.angle_beta   90.00
_cell.angle_gamma   90.00
#
_symmetry.space_group_name_H-M   'P 1'
#
loop_
_entity.id
_entity.type
_entity.pdbx_description
1 polymer ?
#
loop_
_entity_poly.entity_id
_entity_poly.type
_entity_poly.pdbx_seq_one_letter_code
_entity_poly.pdbx_strand_id
1 'polypeptide(L)'
;MTLNISESLAFGTVYELYITAGVVQDKYDNENEEEILRFRTNYVNSNPMVISTSPSNGQTGVSVNKTEIYVTLSYLISTYYHNMRLTG
;
A
#
# COMPACT_ATOMS: atom_id res chain seq x y z
N MET A 1 20.47 -24.02 -0.30
CA MET A 1 19.86 -23.28 0.83
C MET A 1 18.57 -22.66 0.35
N THR A 2 17.50 -22.69 1.16
CA THR A 2 16.24 -22.02 0.85
C THR A 2 15.87 -21.14 2.04
N LEU A 3 15.69 -19.84 1.81
CA LEU A 3 15.16 -18.94 2.82
C LEU A 3 13.64 -19.14 2.90
N ASN A 4 13.14 -19.59 4.06
CA ASN A 4 11.72 -19.75 4.30
C ASN A 4 11.21 -18.57 5.12
N ILE A 5 10.33 -17.77 4.53
CA ILE A 5 9.60 -16.73 5.27
C ILE A 5 8.35 -17.40 5.86
N SER A 6 8.33 -17.59 7.18
CA SER A 6 7.29 -18.35 7.89
C SER A 6 6.01 -17.57 8.14
N GLU A 7 6.03 -16.25 7.97
CA GLU A 7 4.91 -15.36 8.27
C GLU A 7 4.46 -14.59 7.03
N SER A 8 3.17 -14.22 7.01
CA SER A 8 2.65 -13.32 5.98
C SER A 8 3.30 -11.95 6.10
N LEU A 9 3.79 -11.41 4.98
CA LEU A 9 4.36 -10.08 4.92
C LEU A 9 3.24 -9.02 4.89
N ALA A 10 3.43 -7.92 5.63
CA ALA A 10 2.50 -6.81 5.65
C ALA A 10 2.41 -6.15 4.27
N PHE A 11 1.21 -5.75 3.85
CA PHE A 11 0.99 -5.06 2.57
C PHE A 11 1.66 -3.67 2.54
N GLY A 12 2.04 -3.23 1.34
CA GLY A 12 2.64 -1.91 1.07
C GLY A 12 3.96 -1.64 1.79
N THR A 13 4.58 -2.66 2.38
CA THR A 13 5.76 -2.54 3.23
C THR A 13 7.01 -2.85 2.41
N VAL A 14 8.07 -2.07 2.64
CA VAL A 14 9.39 -2.31 2.04
C VAL A 14 10.15 -3.27 2.93
N TYR A 15 10.61 -4.37 2.35
CA TYR A 15 11.46 -5.34 3.02
C TYR A 15 12.84 -5.32 2.38
N GLU A 16 13.85 -5.43 3.23
CA GLU A 16 15.25 -5.56 2.85
C GLU A 16 15.76 -6.90 3.40
N LEU A 17 16.29 -7.72 2.51
CA LEU A 17 16.95 -8.96 2.86
C LEU A 17 18.45 -8.76 2.71
N TYR A 18 19.17 -9.00 3.80
CA TYR A 18 20.62 -8.96 3.85
C TYR A 18 21.15 -10.39 3.74
N ILE A 19 21.88 -10.66 2.66
CA ILE A 19 22.63 -11.90 2.46
C ILE A 19 24.09 -11.55 2.66
N THR A 20 24.63 -11.82 3.85
CA THR A 20 26.04 -11.53 4.15
C THR A 20 26.96 -12.42 3.32
N ALA A 21 28.17 -11.93 3.01
CA ALA A 21 29.17 -12.73 2.31
C ALA A 21 29.51 -14.02 3.08
N GLY A 22 29.79 -15.11 2.37
CA GLY A 22 30.25 -16.38 2.95
C GLY A 22 29.17 -17.26 3.59
N VAL A 23 27.89 -16.88 3.54
CA VAL A 23 26.80 -17.70 4.12
C VAL A 23 26.30 -18.82 3.20
N VAL A 24 26.63 -18.73 1.91
CA VAL A 24 26.35 -19.73 0.90
C VAL A 24 27.67 -20.13 0.25
N GLN A 25 27.91 -21.43 0.17
CA GLN A 25 29.07 -22.01 -0.48
C GLN A 25 28.61 -23.05 -1.51
N ASP A 26 29.26 -23.06 -2.67
CA ASP A 26 29.05 -24.11 -3.67
C ASP A 26 29.89 -25.37 -3.39
N LYS A 27 29.78 -26.38 -4.25
CA LYS A 27 30.53 -27.65 -4.09
C LYS A 27 32.04 -27.55 -4.39
N TYR A 28 32.51 -26.38 -4.82
CA TYR A 28 33.91 -26.08 -5.15
C TYR A 28 34.50 -25.05 -4.17
N ASP A 29 33.87 -24.88 -3.01
CA ASP A 29 34.27 -23.95 -1.96
C ASP A 29 34.18 -22.45 -2.33
N ASN A 30 33.52 -22.09 -3.43
CA ASN A 30 33.28 -20.68 -3.75
C ASN A 30 32.17 -20.12 -2.85
N GLU A 31 32.44 -19.00 -2.22
CA GLU A 31 31.51 -18.28 -1.35
C GLU A 31 30.71 -17.21 -2.13
N ASN A 32 29.50 -16.90 -1.67
CA ASN A 32 28.75 -15.76 -2.20
C ASN A 32 29.34 -14.42 -1.73
N GLU A 33 29.23 -13.40 -2.57
CA GLU A 33 29.42 -12.00 -2.17
C GLU A 33 28.23 -11.49 -1.34
N GLU A 34 28.41 -10.36 -0.65
CA GLU A 34 27.31 -9.69 0.04
C GLU A 34 26.26 -9.19 -0.95
N GLU A 35 24.99 -9.46 -0.66
CA GLU A 35 23.86 -9.03 -1.49
C GLU A 35 22.73 -8.45 -0.63
N ILE A 36 22.18 -7.33 -1.09
CA ILE A 36 21.03 -6.67 -0.46
C ILE A 36 19.87 -6.68 -1.45
N LEU A 37 18.84 -7.47 -1.15
CA LEU A 37 17.62 -7.53 -1.95
C LEU A 37 16.54 -6.64 -1.34
N ARG A 38 16.04 -5.70 -2.12
CA ARG A 38 14.97 -4.79 -1.70
C ARG A 38 13.73 -5.00 -2.54
N PHE A 39 12.61 -5.24 -1.89
CA PHE A 39 11.31 -5.35 -2.55
C PHE A 39 10.22 -4.70 -1.71
N ARG A 40 9.09 -4.40 -2.35
CA ARG A 40 7.89 -3.90 -1.70
C ARG A 40 6.74 -4.87 -1.95
N THR A 41 6.01 -5.23 -0.90
CA THR A 41 4.77 -5.99 -1.05
C THR A 41 3.70 -5.14 -1.72
N ASN A 42 2.77 -5.79 -2.43
CA ASN A 42 1.62 -5.09 -2.99
C ASN A 42 0.87 -4.33 -1.90
N TYR A 43 0.21 -3.24 -2.26
CA TYR A 43 -0.77 -2.64 -1.36
C TYR A 43 -1.97 -3.57 -1.19
N VAL A 44 -2.70 -3.43 -0.09
CA VAL A 44 -4.02 -4.06 0.04
C VAL A 44 -4.84 -3.56 -1.13
N ASN A 45 -5.27 -4.47 -2.03
CA ASN A 45 -6.25 -4.15 -3.05
C ASN A 45 -7.62 -4.05 -2.38
N SER A 46 -7.80 -2.97 -1.64
CA SER A 46 -9.11 -2.50 -1.28
C SER A 46 -9.37 -1.37 -2.28
N ASN A 47 -10.54 -1.38 -2.91
CA ASN A 47 -11.09 -0.20 -3.58
C ASN A 47 -11.93 0.60 -2.58
N PRO A 48 -11.73 1.93 -2.47
CA PRO A 48 -12.29 2.68 -1.36
C PRO A 48 -13.79 2.77 -1.59
N MET A 49 -14.55 2.37 -0.58
CA MET A 49 -16.00 2.49 -0.63
C MET A 49 -16.40 3.83 -0.06
N VAL A 50 -17.32 4.53 -0.74
CA VAL A 50 -17.95 5.72 -0.17
C VAL A 50 -18.83 5.27 1.00
N ILE A 51 -18.49 5.71 2.21
CA ILE A 51 -19.29 5.48 3.42
C ILE A 51 -20.39 6.53 3.52
N SER A 52 -20.06 7.80 3.27
CA SER A 52 -21.01 8.89 3.39
C SER A 52 -20.59 10.10 2.57
N THR A 53 -21.58 10.93 2.23
CA THR A 53 -21.36 12.24 1.63
C THR A 53 -22.02 13.32 2.50
N SER A 54 -21.45 14.52 2.50
CA SER A 54 -22.11 15.71 3.02
C SER A 54 -22.05 16.83 1.98
N PRO A 55 -23.21 17.35 1.53
CA PRO A 55 -24.56 16.91 1.89
C PRO A 55 -24.87 15.45 1.48
N SER A 56 -25.80 14.81 2.20
CA SER A 56 -26.30 13.49 1.79
C SER A 56 -27.26 13.63 0.60
N ASN A 57 -27.44 12.54 -0.16
CA ASN A 57 -28.38 12.53 -1.27
C ASN A 57 -29.80 12.86 -0.79
N GLY A 58 -30.43 13.86 -1.42
CA GLY A 58 -31.75 14.36 -1.03
C GLY A 58 -31.77 15.26 0.20
N GLN A 59 -30.62 15.67 0.75
CA GLN A 59 -30.59 16.58 1.89
C GLN A 59 -31.16 17.96 1.53
N THR A 60 -32.18 18.38 2.27
CA THR A 60 -32.79 19.72 2.15
C THR A 60 -32.19 20.70 3.16
N GLY A 61 -32.39 22.01 2.93
CA GLY A 61 -31.93 23.04 3.88
C GLY A 61 -30.41 23.24 3.91
N VAL A 62 -29.70 22.76 2.88
CA VAL A 62 -28.26 23.00 2.72
C VAL A 62 -28.04 24.48 2.38
N SER A 63 -27.16 25.15 3.11
CA SER A 63 -26.80 26.54 2.84
C SER A 63 -26.20 26.69 1.44
N VAL A 64 -26.74 27.60 0.63
CA VAL A 64 -26.20 27.92 -0.72
C VAL A 64 -24.83 28.59 -0.68
N ASN A 65 -24.43 29.11 0.49
CA ASN A 65 -23.11 29.68 0.69
C ASN A 65 -22.06 28.63 1.09
N LYS A 66 -22.46 27.35 1.27
CA LYS A 66 -21.54 26.25 1.52
C LYS A 66 -21.10 25.64 0.19
N THR A 67 -19.83 25.84 -0.16
CA THR A 67 -19.23 25.36 -1.42
C THR A 67 -18.49 24.03 -1.27
N GLU A 68 -18.39 23.49 -0.06
CA GLU A 68 -17.61 22.29 0.24
C GLU A 68 -18.48 21.03 0.23
N ILE A 69 -18.00 20.02 -0.51
CA ILE A 69 -18.54 18.66 -0.52
C ILE A 69 -17.55 17.75 0.20
N TYR A 70 -18.06 17.00 1.16
CA TYR A 70 -17.28 16.02 1.90
C TYR A 70 -17.65 14.61 1.46
N VAL A 71 -16.64 13.77 1.27
CA VAL A 71 -16.78 12.33 0.98
C VAL A 71 -15.96 11.56 2.01
N THR A 72 -16.62 10.67 2.75
CA THR A 72 -15.95 9.77 3.69
C THR A 72 -15.74 8.42 3.02
N LEU A 73 -14.52 7.89 3.09
CA LEU A 73 -14.15 6.61 2.50
C LEU A 73 -13.89 5.55 3.59
N SER A 74 -14.00 4.27 3.22
CA SER A 74 -13.81 3.14 4.14
C SER A 74 -12.41 2.98 4.72
N TYR A 75 -11.42 3.64 4.14
CA TYR A 75 -10.07 3.76 4.67
C TYR A 75 -9.37 4.95 4.01
N LEU A 76 -8.26 5.38 4.61
CA LEU A 76 -7.44 6.47 4.10
C LEU A 76 -6.81 6.07 2.76
N ILE A 77 -7.02 6.91 1.74
CA ILE A 77 -6.43 6.72 0.42
C ILE A 77 -5.19 7.59 0.28
N SER A 78 -4.12 7.02 -0.25
CA SER A 78 -3.02 7.82 -0.79
C SER A 78 -3.43 8.31 -2.18
N THR A 79 -3.46 9.63 -2.35
CA THR A 79 -3.74 10.29 -3.63
C THR A 79 -2.64 10.07 -4.66
N TYR A 80 -1.48 9.55 -4.27
CA TYR A 80 -0.37 9.27 -5.18
C TYR A 80 -0.70 8.19 -6.22
N TYR A 81 -1.55 7.21 -5.85
CA TYR A 81 -1.94 6.10 -6.73
C TYR A 81 -3.39 6.18 -7.21
N HIS A 82 -4.15 7.20 -6.78
CA HIS A 82 -5.58 7.30 -7.05
C HIS A 82 -5.94 8.70 -7.57
N ASN A 83 -6.55 8.74 -8.76
CA ASN A 83 -7.15 9.95 -9.27
C ASN A 83 -8.52 10.15 -8.63
N MET A 84 -8.68 11.18 -7.80
CA MET A 84 -10.00 11.62 -7.35
C MET A 84 -10.55 12.65 -8.33
N ARG A 85 -11.69 12.35 -8.95
CA ARG A 85 -12.36 13.28 -9.87
C ARG A 85 -13.79 13.49 -9.42
N LEU A 86 -14.15 14.75 -9.15
CA LEU A 86 -15.54 15.19 -9.08
C LEU A 86 -16.01 15.41 -10.51
N THR A 87 -16.99 14.63 -10.96
CA THR A 87 -17.70 14.86 -12.23
C THR A 87 -19.04 15.48 -11.91
N GLY A 88 -19.32 16.66 -12.49
CA GLY A 88 -20.62 17.31 -12.45
C GLY A 88 -21.50 16.90 -13.62
#